data_AF-A0A257SB71-F1
#
_entry.id   AF-A0A257SB71-F1
#
_cell.length_a   1.000
_cell.length_b   1.000
_cell.length_c   1.000
_cell.angle_alpha   90.00
_cell.angle_beta   90.00
_cell.angle_gamma   90.00
#
_symmetry.space_group_name_H-M   'P 1'
#
loop_
_entity.id
_entity.type
_entity.pdbx_description
1 polymer ?
#
loop_
_entity_poly.entity_id
_entity_poly.type
_entity_poly.pdbx_seq_one_letter_code
_entity_poly.pdbx_strand_id
1 'polypeptide(L)' 'MAKITKDRAERIARSHACEVCGEYNYKKLSVKPADAELKKSVGAVWVATKTCGVCDAVHELGISEDGDIVYVS' A
#
# COMPACT_ATOMS: atom_id res chain seq x y z
N MET A 1 13.17 0.19 14.02
CA MET A 1 13.12 1.22 12.95
C MET A 1 12.60 0.54 11.70
N ALA A 2 11.56 1.04 11.04
CA ALA A 2 11.13 0.45 9.78
C ALA A 2 12.30 0.53 8.78
N LYS A 3 12.76 -0.60 8.25
CA LYS A 3 13.91 -0.63 7.32
C LYS A 3 13.61 0.13 6.03
N ILE A 4 12.34 0.23 5.64
CA ILE A 4 11.90 1.06 4.52
C ILE A 4 11.32 2.41 4.98
N THR A 5 11.65 3.43 4.21
CA THR A 5 11.12 4.79 4.37
C THR A 5 9.70 4.91 3.80
N LYS A 6 8.98 5.95 4.23
CA LYS A 6 7.66 6.28 3.67
C LYS A 6 7.71 6.45 2.14
N ASP A 7 8.71 7.16 1.63
CA ASP A 7 8.93 7.34 0.18
C ASP A 7 9.02 6.00 -0.57
N ARG A 8 9.75 5.02 -0.01
CA ARG A 8 9.87 3.69 -0.61
C ARG A 8 8.54 2.95 -0.59
N ALA A 9 7.79 3.04 0.51
CA ALA A 9 6.45 2.46 0.61
C ALA A 9 5.46 3.11 -0.39
N GLU A 10 5.53 4.43 -0.60
CA GLU A 10 4.75 5.14 -1.63
C GLU A 10 5.07 4.65 -3.04
N ARG A 11 6.36 4.43 -3.34
CA ARG A 11 6.78 3.86 -4.63
C ARG A 11 6.26 2.44 -4.83
N ILE A 12 6.35 1.57 -3.82
CA ILE A 12 5.82 0.20 -3.87
C ILE A 12 4.31 0.21 -4.14
N ALA A 13 3.55 1.03 -3.41
CA ALA A 13 2.10 1.13 -3.56
C ALA A 13 1.70 1.60 -4.97
N ARG A 14 2.44 2.56 -5.54
CA ARG A 14 2.20 3.07 -6.90
C ARG A 14 2.56 2.06 -7.99
N SER A 15 3.56 1.21 -7.74
CA SER A 15 3.97 0.13 -8.65
C SER A 15 3.07 -1.10 -8.59
N HIS A 16 2.07 -1.13 -7.72
CA HIS A 16 1.05 -2.18 -7.73
C HIS A 16 -0.13 -1.75 -8.61
N ALA A 17 -0.61 -2.63 -9.50
CA ALA A 17 -1.76 -2.37 -10.37
C ALA A 17 -3.07 -2.24 -9.57
N CYS A 18 -4.10 -1.67 -10.20
CA CYS A 18 -5.45 -1.69 -9.66
C CYS A 18 -5.99 -3.11 -9.79
N GLU A 19 -6.51 -3.69 -8.70
CA GLU A 19 -7.02 -5.07 -8.75
C GLU A 19 -8.35 -5.20 -9.51
N VAL A 20 -9.00 -4.06 -9.80
CA VAL A 20 -10.27 -4.03 -10.54
C VAL A 20 -10.03 -3.88 -12.05
N CYS A 21 -9.25 -2.88 -12.48
CA CYS A 21 -9.07 -2.58 -13.91
C CYS A 21 -7.64 -2.81 -14.44
N GLY A 22 -6.67 -3.17 -13.60
CA GLY A 22 -5.29 -3.41 -14.00
C GLY A 22 -4.45 -2.16 -14.28
N GLU A 23 -5.00 -0.96 -14.14
CA GLU A 23 -4.25 0.28 -14.38
C GLU A 23 -3.37 0.71 -13.21
N TYR A 24 -2.33 1.47 -13.55
CA TYR A 24 -1.38 2.06 -12.60
C TYR A 24 -1.64 3.56 -12.37
N ASN A 25 -2.78 4.07 -12.85
CA ASN A 25 -3.16 5.46 -12.70
C ASN A 25 -3.95 5.64 -11.39
N TYR A 26 -3.37 6.41 -10.47
CA TYR A 26 -3.97 6.70 -9.17
C TYR A 26 -4.09 8.21 -8.98
N LYS A 27 -5.32 8.67 -8.77
CA LYS A 27 -5.60 10.09 -8.48
C LYS A 27 -5.31 10.48 -7.03
N LYS A 28 -5.34 9.50 -6.12
CA LYS A 28 -5.01 9.67 -4.70
C LYS A 28 -4.19 8.47 -4.25
N LEU A 29 -3.10 8.75 -3.54
CA LEU A 29 -2.27 7.75 -2.87
C LEU A 29 -1.85 8.33 -1.52
N SER A 30 -1.99 7.54 -0.46
CA SER A 30 -1.64 7.96 0.89
C SER A 30 -1.03 6.78 1.62
N VAL A 31 0.17 6.97 2.14
CA VAL A 31 0.86 5.97 2.94
C VAL A 31 0.93 6.42 4.38
N LYS A 32 0.52 5.53 5.29
CA LYS A 32 0.50 5.74 6.73
C LYS A 32 1.22 4.57 7.42
N PRO A 33 1.86 4.80 8.58
CA PRO A 33 2.39 3.71 9.36
C PRO A 33 1.26 2.77 9.78
N ALA A 34 1.51 1.46 9.72
CA ALA A 34 0.53 0.47 10.14
C ALA A 34 0.33 0.48 11.66
N ASP A 35 -0.90 0.20 12.07
CA ASP A 35 -1.28 -0.03 13.46
C ASP A 35 -0.54 -1.24 14.06
N ALA A 36 -0.47 -1.28 15.39
CA ALA A 36 0.20 -2.35 16.11
C ALA A 36 -0.43 -3.73 15.86
N GLU A 37 -1.74 -3.76 15.56
CA GLU A 37 -2.46 -4.98 15.22
C GLU A 37 -2.05 -5.52 13.86
N LEU A 38 -2.03 -4.68 12.81
CA LEU A 38 -1.58 -5.07 11.46
C LEU A 38 -0.11 -5.52 11.45
N LYS A 39 0.74 -4.87 12.25
CA LYS A 39 2.13 -5.30 12.44
C LYS A 39 2.24 -6.70 13.05
N LYS A 40 1.38 -7.05 14.00
CA LYS A 40 1.40 -8.36 14.67
C LYS A 40 0.72 -9.46 13.87
N SER A 41 -0.39 -9.14 13.22
CA SER A 41 -1.21 -10.13 12.53
C SER A 41 -0.65 -10.51 11.16
N VAL A 42 -0.23 -9.51 10.37
CA VAL A 42 0.19 -9.71 8.96
C VAL A 42 1.60 -9.20 8.67
N GLY A 43 2.29 -8.63 9.67
CA GLY A 43 3.65 -8.09 9.48
C GLY A 43 3.71 -6.79 8.67
N ALA A 44 2.57 -6.15 8.41
CA ALA A 44 2.52 -4.87 7.69
C ALA A 44 3.06 -3.76 8.60
N VAL A 45 4.07 -3.02 8.16
CA VAL A 45 4.59 -1.84 8.87
C VAL A 45 4.12 -0.52 8.26
N TRP A 46 3.70 -0.54 7.00
CA TRP A 46 3.07 0.58 6.29
C TRP A 46 1.76 0.12 5.67
N VAL A 47 0.77 1.02 5.65
CA VAL A 47 -0.50 0.84 4.97
C VAL A 47 -0.63 1.92 3.91
N ALA A 48 -0.87 1.52 2.67
CA ALA A 48 -1.07 2.40 1.55
C ALA A 48 -2.53 2.36 1.10
N THR A 49 -3.21 3.49 1.13
CA THR A 49 -4.54 3.64 0.54
C THR A 49 -4.40 4.37 -0.79
N LYS A 50 -4.87 3.76 -1.88
CA LYS A 50 -4.83 4.34 -3.22
C LYS A 50 -6.21 4.30 -3.86
N THR A 51 -6.54 5.33 -4.64
CA THR A 51 -7.78 5.40 -5.42
C THR A 51 -7.43 5.42 -6.89
N CYS A 52 -7.94 4.43 -7.63
CA CYS A 52 -7.77 4.37 -9.07
C CYS A 52 -8.32 5.65 -9.72
N GLY A 53 -7.55 6.22 -10.64
CA GLY A 53 -7.94 7.39 -11.41
C GLY A 53 -8.93 7.09 -12.53
N VAL A 54 -9.20 5.80 -12.81
CA VAL A 54 -10.03 5.37 -13.95
C VAL A 54 -11.30 4.67 -13.53
N CYS A 55 -11.21 3.63 -12.69
CA CYS A 55 -12.40 2.91 -12.20
C CYS A 55 -12.86 3.37 -10.81
N ASP A 56 -12.21 4.38 -10.22
CA ASP A 56 -12.52 4.90 -8.89
C ASP A 56 -12.39 3.90 -7.72
N ALA A 57 -11.92 2.68 -7.99
CA ALA A 57 -11.71 1.66 -6.96
C ALA A 57 -10.70 2.14 -5.90
N VAL A 58 -11.07 1.93 -4.64
CA VAL A 58 -10.19 2.18 -3.50
C VAL A 58 -9.52 0.87 -3.15
N HIS A 59 -8.20 0.91 -3.02
CA HIS A 59 -7.39 -0.22 -2.61
C HIS A 59 -6.60 0.14 -1.36
N GLU A 60 -6.54 -0.80 -0.43
CA GLU A 60 -5.66 -0.76 0.72
C GLU A 60 -4.58 -1.82 0.59
N LEU A 61 -3.32 -1.46 0.79
CA LEU A 61 -2.18 -2.36 0.70
C LEU A 61 -1.38 -2.33 2.00
N GLY A 62 -1.12 -3.50 2.57
CA GLY A 62 -0.14 -3.66 3.64
C GLY A 62 1.25 -3.91 3.07
N ILE A 63 2.25 -3.18 3.55
CA ILE A 63 3.66 -3.31 3.15
C ILE A 63 4.50 -3.67 4.37
N SER A 64 5.29 -4.74 4.25
CA SER A 64 6.20 -5.25 5.29
C SER A 64 7.45 -4.37 5.46
N GLU A 65 8.25 -4.69 6.48
CA GLU A 65 9.50 -3.96 6.73
C GLU A 65 10.55 -4.16 5.63
N ASP A 66 10.47 -5.23 4.84
CA ASP A 66 11.38 -5.51 3.73
C ASP A 66 10.89 -4.90 2.40
N GLY A 67 9.63 -4.44 2.35
CA GLY A 67 9.02 -3.83 1.17
C GLY A 67 8.13 -4.77 0.37
N ASP A 68 7.77 -5.92 0.93
CA ASP A 68 6.82 -6.86 0.34
C ASP A 68 5.38 -6.45 0.64
N ILE A 69 4.48 -6.68 -0.32
CA ILE A 69 3.05 -6.46 -0.11
C ILE A 69 2.49 -7.71 0.57
N VAL A 70 2.01 -7.54 1.81
CA VAL A 70 1.53 -8.64 2.65
C VAL A 70 0.02 -8.85 2.55
N TYR A 71 -0.73 -7.82 2.13
CA TYR A 71 -2.14 -7.94 1.80
C TYR A 71 -2.57 -6.82 0.84
N VAL A 72 -3.66 -7.09 0.12
CA VAL A 72 -4.41 -6.08 -0.63
C VAL A 72 -5.90 -6.28 -0.34
N SER A 73 -6.63 -5.18 -0.16
CA SER A 73 -8.08 -5.14 0.05
C SER A 73 -8.73 -4.02 -0.74
#